data_AF-A0A2A2PYR0-F1
#
_entry.id   AF-A0A2A2PYR0-F1
#
_cell.length_a   1.000
_cell.length_b   1.000
_cell.length_c   1.000
_cell.angle_alpha   90.00
_cell.angle_beta   90.00
_cell.angle_gamma   90.00
#
_symmetry.space_group_name_H-M   'P 1'
#
loop_
_entity.id
_entity.type
_entity.pdbx_description
1 polymer ?
#
loop_
_entity_poly.entity_id
_entity_poly.type
_entity_poly.pdbx_seq_one_letter_code
_entity_poly.pdbx_strand_id
1 'polypeptide(L)'
;MKRTKCRPVAAYDLATNAVFEMPRAKLGRGMIQVCPQSEAGLYWVDAKEWLFKSGPTIGPPLRPSQEGIVRIIRVIFGEVFDHPEEEWFDGLRRSENANYEIGMWLALSELYDEFAVDLSLPGRRELFRLLMACEHCPLHLVPLWFDRSVLEWEFMFEVIHGFAVMQHPELYGPAEEESEFLPS
;
A
#
# COMPACT_ATOMS: atom_id res chain seq x y z
N MET A 1 -24.78 -6.53 -28.06
CA MET A 1 -24.03 -6.53 -26.77
C MET A 1 -24.50 -5.36 -25.93
N LYS A 2 -25.11 -5.59 -24.76
CA LYS A 2 -25.46 -4.52 -23.82
C LYS A 2 -24.16 -4.11 -23.10
N ARG A 3 -23.70 -2.87 -23.29
CA ARG A 3 -22.59 -2.30 -22.51
C ARG A 3 -23.08 -2.16 -21.07
N THR A 4 -22.60 -3.00 -20.17
CA THR A 4 -22.77 -2.79 -18.73
C THR A 4 -22.09 -1.46 -18.41
N LYS A 5 -22.86 -0.43 -18.03
CA LYS A 5 -22.27 0.85 -17.59
C LYS A 5 -21.48 0.56 -16.32
N CYS A 6 -20.16 0.71 -16.36
CA CYS A 6 -19.35 0.71 -15.14
C CYS A 6 -19.86 1.84 -14.24
N ARG A 7 -20.19 1.52 -12.99
CA ARG A 7 -20.56 2.54 -12.00
C ARG A 7 -19.37 3.50 -11.80
N PRO A 8 -19.64 4.80 -11.59
CA PRO A 8 -18.60 5.72 -11.16
C PRO A 8 -18.03 5.30 -9.79
N VAL A 9 -16.82 5.73 -9.51
CA VAL A 9 -16.14 5.55 -8.23
C VAL A 9 -15.88 6.92 -7.59
N ALA A 10 -15.87 6.96 -6.26
CA ALA A 10 -15.51 8.17 -5.53
C ALA A 10 -13.98 8.34 -5.56
N ALA A 11 -13.54 9.52 -5.97
CA ALA A 11 -12.15 9.92 -5.94
C ALA A 11 -12.00 11.16 -5.06
N TYR A 12 -10.83 11.30 -4.45
CA TYR A 12 -10.52 12.39 -3.53
C TYR A 12 -9.40 13.24 -4.09
N ASP A 13 -9.67 14.53 -4.27
CA ASP A 13 -8.69 15.52 -4.68
C ASP A 13 -8.00 16.08 -3.43
N LEU A 14 -6.70 15.80 -3.29
CA LEU A 14 -5.90 16.22 -2.14
C LEU A 14 -5.62 17.72 -2.12
N ALA A 15 -5.62 18.39 -3.30
CA ALA A 15 -5.38 19.81 -3.39
C ALA A 15 -6.61 20.63 -2.99
N THR A 16 -7.81 20.16 -3.35
CA THR A 16 -9.07 20.85 -3.05
C THR A 16 -9.80 20.29 -1.84
N ASN A 17 -9.35 19.15 -1.30
CA ASN A 17 -9.97 18.43 -0.20
C ASN A 17 -11.44 18.11 -0.50
N ALA A 18 -11.69 17.66 -1.74
CA ALA A 18 -13.04 17.43 -2.26
C ALA A 18 -13.19 16.03 -2.84
N VAL A 19 -14.35 15.43 -2.57
CA VAL A 19 -14.78 14.18 -3.20
C VAL A 19 -15.47 14.48 -4.53
N PHE A 20 -15.12 13.72 -5.57
CA PHE A 20 -15.80 13.75 -6.85
C PHE A 20 -16.04 12.35 -7.41
N GLU A 21 -17.02 12.20 -8.29
CA GLU A 21 -17.25 10.96 -9.00
C GLU A 21 -16.43 10.89 -10.29
N MET A 22 -15.75 9.77 -10.51
CA MET A 22 -15.05 9.50 -11.77
C MET A 22 -15.45 8.16 -12.37
N PRO A 23 -15.52 8.03 -13.71
CA PRO A 23 -15.70 6.71 -14.33
C PRO A 23 -14.55 5.77 -13.95
N ARG A 24 -14.86 4.53 -13.57
CA ARG A 24 -13.84 3.51 -13.23
C ARG A 24 -12.78 3.31 -14.32
N ALA A 25 -13.16 3.48 -15.59
CA ALA A 25 -12.25 3.41 -16.74
C ALA A 25 -11.19 4.53 -16.78
N LYS A 26 -11.36 5.60 -15.99
CA LYS A 26 -10.39 6.68 -15.83
C LYS A 26 -9.42 6.46 -14.66
N LEU A 27 -9.56 5.37 -13.89
CA LEU A 27 -8.59 5.06 -12.84
C LEU A 27 -7.21 4.84 -13.47
N GLY A 28 -6.27 5.68 -13.06
CA GLY A 28 -4.87 5.60 -13.49
C GLY A 28 -4.17 4.38 -12.92
N ARG A 29 -3.03 4.03 -13.52
CA ARG A 29 -2.18 2.93 -13.04
C ARG A 29 -1.63 3.21 -11.64
N GLY A 30 -1.30 4.46 -11.35
CA GLY A 30 -0.82 4.91 -10.04
C GLY A 30 -1.92 5.35 -9.08
N MET A 31 -3.18 4.97 -9.28
CA MET A 31 -4.22 5.28 -8.30
C MET A 31 -4.36 4.15 -7.28
N ILE A 32 -4.50 4.54 -6.01
CA ILE A 32 -4.68 3.66 -4.85
C ILE A 32 -5.96 4.03 -4.09
N GLN A 33 -6.41 3.14 -3.23
CA GLN A 33 -7.56 3.35 -2.37
C GLN A 33 -7.09 3.69 -0.95
N VAL A 34 -7.61 4.78 -0.38
CA VAL A 34 -7.22 5.29 0.94
C VAL A 34 -8.42 5.77 1.75
N CYS A 35 -8.23 5.94 3.05
CA CYS A 35 -9.22 6.45 3.98
C CYS A 35 -8.69 7.75 4.60
N PRO A 36 -8.98 8.92 3.99
CA PRO A 36 -8.55 10.20 4.53
C PRO A 36 -9.05 10.39 5.96
N GLN A 37 -8.18 10.83 6.88
CA GLN A 37 -8.54 10.98 8.30
C GLN A 37 -9.74 11.92 8.52
N SER A 38 -9.94 12.88 7.62
CA SER A 38 -11.02 13.87 7.68
C SER A 38 -12.38 13.35 7.19
N GLU A 39 -12.44 12.17 6.56
CA GLU A 39 -13.67 11.67 5.95
C GLU A 39 -13.91 10.18 6.19
N ALA A 40 -15.16 9.82 6.44
CA ALA A 40 -15.57 8.43 6.54
C ALA A 40 -15.78 7.86 5.12
N GLY A 41 -14.86 7.03 4.65
CA GLY A 41 -15.02 6.34 3.38
C GLY A 41 -13.71 5.85 2.79
N LEU A 42 -13.84 5.14 1.67
CA LEU A 42 -12.72 4.77 0.84
C LEU A 42 -12.77 5.56 -0.46
N TYR A 43 -11.65 6.16 -0.81
CA TYR A 43 -11.55 7.00 -1.98
C TYR A 43 -10.34 6.62 -2.83
N TRP A 44 -10.51 6.78 -4.13
CA TRP A 44 -9.40 6.70 -5.07
C TRP A 44 -8.60 8.00 -5.05
N VAL A 45 -7.29 7.89 -4.83
CA VAL A 45 -6.35 9.01 -4.88
C VAL A 45 -5.23 8.70 -5.85
N ASP A 46 -4.55 9.74 -6.33
CA ASP A 46 -3.26 9.57 -6.98
C ASP A 46 -2.22 9.17 -5.92
N ALA A 47 -1.58 8.02 -6.10
CA ALA A 47 -0.62 7.48 -5.13
C ALA A 47 0.59 8.40 -4.97
N LYS A 48 1.02 9.11 -6.02
CA LYS A 48 2.13 10.06 -5.92
C LYS A 48 1.78 11.20 -4.98
N GLU A 49 0.60 11.77 -5.15
CA GLU A 49 0.14 12.90 -4.33
C GLU A 49 -0.09 12.48 -2.87
N TRP A 50 -0.63 11.28 -2.68
CA TRP A 50 -0.90 10.72 -1.36
C TRP A 50 0.37 10.32 -0.61
N LEU A 51 1.20 9.47 -1.23
CA LEU A 51 2.36 8.85 -0.59
C LEU A 51 3.53 9.84 -0.45
N PHE A 52 3.74 10.70 -1.44
CA PHE A 52 4.85 11.67 -1.40
C PHE A 52 4.45 13.03 -0.86
N LYS A 53 3.27 13.13 -0.19
CA LYS A 53 2.69 14.28 0.51
C LYS A 53 3.01 15.65 -0.13
N SER A 54 1.99 16.33 -0.62
CA SER A 54 2.11 17.74 -1.04
C SER A 54 2.65 18.60 0.11
N GLY A 55 3.86 19.16 -0.02
CA GLY A 55 4.44 19.98 1.05
C GLY A 55 5.93 20.30 0.88
N PRO A 56 6.46 21.21 1.70
CA PRO A 56 7.89 21.50 1.71
C PRO A 56 8.66 20.28 2.22
N THR A 57 9.85 20.06 1.67
CA THR A 57 10.79 19.07 2.22
C THR A 57 11.22 19.51 3.62
N ILE A 58 10.91 18.70 4.63
CA ILE A 58 11.21 19.01 6.04
C ILE A 58 12.48 18.30 6.55
N GLY A 59 12.87 17.18 5.94
CA GLY A 59 14.01 16.37 6.34
C GLY A 59 15.31 16.68 5.59
N PRO A 60 16.47 16.33 6.18
CA PRO A 60 17.76 16.39 5.50
C PRO A 60 17.79 15.40 4.32
N PRO A 61 18.78 15.48 3.41
CA PRO A 61 19.03 14.43 2.43
C PRO A 61 19.16 13.04 3.07
N LEU A 62 18.76 12.01 2.34
CA LEU A 62 18.90 10.62 2.80
C LEU A 62 20.37 10.22 2.89
N ARG A 63 20.70 9.34 3.83
CA ARG A 63 22.04 8.75 3.92
C ARG A 63 22.24 7.73 2.78
N PRO A 64 23.49 7.45 2.36
CA PRO A 64 23.75 6.47 1.30
C PRO A 64 23.14 5.08 1.56
N SER A 65 23.09 4.63 2.83
CA SER A 65 22.44 3.37 3.19
C SER A 65 20.92 3.41 2.97
N GLN A 66 20.28 4.54 3.26
CA GLN A 66 18.86 4.75 3.03
C GLN A 66 18.54 4.79 1.53
N GLU A 67 19.34 5.50 0.74
CA GLU A 67 19.20 5.51 -0.72
C GLU A 67 19.33 4.11 -1.31
N GLY A 68 20.27 3.31 -0.81
CA GLY A 68 20.44 1.92 -1.21
C GLY A 68 19.17 1.08 -1.00
N ILE A 69 18.54 1.22 0.17
CA ILE A 69 17.27 0.53 0.48
C ILE A 69 16.15 1.01 -0.45
N VAL A 70 16.04 2.33 -0.68
CA VAL A 70 15.00 2.89 -1.56
C VAL A 70 15.18 2.40 -3.00
N ARG A 71 16.41 2.26 -3.49
CA ARG A 71 16.68 1.69 -4.82
C ARG A 71 16.21 0.23 -4.93
N ILE A 72 16.36 -0.57 -3.86
CA ILE A 72 15.84 -1.94 -3.81
C ILE A 72 14.31 -1.94 -3.88
N ILE A 73 13.65 -1.13 -3.03
CA ILE A 73 12.20 -0.98 -3.01
C ILE A 73 11.66 -0.58 -4.40
N ARG A 74 12.32 0.37 -5.07
CA ARG A 74 11.97 0.82 -6.42
C ARG A 74 12.05 -0.28 -7.47
N VAL A 75 13.03 -1.17 -7.37
CA VAL A 75 13.15 -2.31 -8.28
C VAL A 75 11.98 -3.28 -8.07
N ILE A 76 11.62 -3.57 -6.81
CA ILE A 76 10.52 -4.48 -6.47
C ILE A 76 9.18 -3.94 -6.98
N PHE A 77 8.89 -2.67 -6.72
CA PHE A 77 7.62 -2.05 -7.13
C PHE A 77 7.60 -1.49 -8.55
N GLY A 78 8.72 -1.53 -9.29
CA GLY A 78 8.88 -0.78 -10.55
C GLY A 78 7.85 -1.09 -11.63
N GLU A 79 7.19 -2.26 -11.61
CA GLU A 79 6.13 -2.61 -12.56
C GLU A 79 4.74 -2.04 -12.23
N VAL A 80 4.51 -1.68 -10.96
CA VAL A 80 3.22 -1.17 -10.44
C VAL A 80 3.29 0.29 -9.99
N PHE A 81 4.47 0.76 -9.60
CA PHE A 81 4.70 2.10 -9.04
C PHE A 81 6.04 2.67 -9.55
N ASP A 82 6.07 2.97 -10.85
CA ASP A 82 7.24 3.47 -11.59
C ASP A 82 7.41 4.98 -11.44
N HIS A 83 8.01 5.40 -10.32
CA HIS A 83 8.37 6.79 -10.08
C HIS A 83 9.89 7.03 -10.19
N PRO A 84 10.31 8.22 -10.71
CA PRO A 84 11.70 8.64 -10.71
C PRO A 84 12.34 8.57 -9.31
N GLU A 85 13.65 8.33 -9.27
CA GLU A 85 14.40 8.20 -8.00
C GLU A 85 14.25 9.44 -7.13
N GLU A 86 14.31 10.60 -7.78
CA GLU A 86 14.24 11.90 -7.14
C GLU A 86 12.89 12.09 -6.44
N GLU A 87 11.79 11.60 -7.02
CA GLU A 87 10.46 11.70 -6.42
C GLU A 87 10.34 10.84 -5.16
N TRP A 88 10.94 9.64 -5.17
CA TRP A 88 11.02 8.79 -3.98
C TRP A 88 11.81 9.46 -2.86
N PHE A 89 13.00 9.97 -3.18
CA PHE A 89 13.85 10.61 -2.17
C PHE A 89 13.17 11.86 -1.58
N ASP A 90 12.60 12.71 -2.42
CA ASP A 90 11.91 13.90 -1.94
C ASP A 90 10.66 13.57 -1.14
N GLY A 91 9.87 12.58 -1.55
CA GLY A 91 8.70 12.11 -0.80
C GLY A 91 9.07 11.61 0.60
N LEU A 92 10.09 10.76 0.71
CA LEU A 92 10.56 10.24 2.00
C LEU A 92 11.12 11.33 2.91
N ARG A 93 11.75 12.36 2.34
CA ARG A 93 12.25 13.54 3.09
C ARG A 93 11.13 14.47 3.55
N ARG A 94 9.90 14.31 3.07
CA ARG A 94 8.72 15.00 3.60
C ARG A 94 8.06 14.26 4.75
N SER A 95 8.43 13.00 5.01
CA SER A 95 7.99 12.27 6.20
C SER A 95 8.64 12.84 7.45
N GLU A 96 7.88 12.91 8.55
CA GLU A 96 8.39 13.36 9.86
C GLU A 96 9.51 12.44 10.36
N ASN A 97 9.49 11.17 9.96
CA ASN A 97 10.52 10.18 10.27
C ASN A 97 10.85 9.32 9.04
N ALA A 98 11.80 9.79 8.23
CA ALA A 98 12.24 9.09 7.03
C ALA A 98 12.76 7.65 7.30
N ASN A 99 13.35 7.36 8.47
CA ASN A 99 13.81 5.99 8.77
C ASN A 99 12.62 5.05 8.96
N TYR A 100 11.60 5.50 9.69
CA TYR A 100 10.38 4.73 9.89
C TYR A 100 9.68 4.48 8.55
N GLU A 101 9.51 5.53 7.76
CA GLU A 101 8.89 5.45 6.43
C GLU A 101 9.61 4.44 5.52
N ILE A 102 10.94 4.54 5.42
CA ILE A 102 11.76 3.60 4.62
C ILE A 102 11.61 2.17 5.14
N GLY A 103 11.63 1.98 6.45
CA GLY A 103 11.43 0.67 7.06
C GLY A 103 10.06 0.08 6.70
N MET A 104 9.03 0.92 6.64
CA MET A 104 7.70 0.47 6.26
C MET A 104 7.59 0.11 4.78
N TRP A 105 8.12 0.96 3.91
CA TRP A 105 8.21 0.64 2.49
C TRP A 105 9.01 -0.63 2.19
N LEU A 106 10.08 -0.88 2.96
CA LEU A 106 10.87 -2.11 2.85
C LEU A 106 10.02 -3.34 3.22
N ALA A 107 9.37 -3.32 4.38
CA ALA A 107 8.56 -4.46 4.84
C ALA A 107 7.36 -4.72 3.90
N LEU A 108 6.73 -3.66 3.38
CA LEU A 108 5.72 -3.76 2.33
C LEU A 108 6.26 -4.37 1.04
N SER A 109 7.52 -4.06 0.67
CA SER A 109 8.15 -4.63 -0.52
C SER A 109 8.47 -6.12 -0.34
N GLU A 110 8.79 -6.56 0.87
CA GLU A 110 8.99 -7.98 1.20
C GLU A 110 7.68 -8.76 1.07
N LEU A 111 6.58 -8.26 1.65
CA LEU A 111 5.26 -8.87 1.47
C LEU A 111 4.84 -8.88 0.00
N TYR A 112 5.06 -7.78 -0.73
CA TYR A 112 4.75 -7.74 -2.15
C TYR A 112 5.52 -8.81 -2.93
N ASP A 113 6.84 -8.92 -2.73
CA ASP A 113 7.67 -9.89 -3.44
C ASP A 113 7.24 -11.33 -3.12
N GLU A 114 6.90 -11.61 -1.85
CA GLU A 114 6.36 -12.90 -1.41
C GLU A 114 5.05 -13.27 -2.14
N PHE A 115 4.09 -12.35 -2.18
CA PHE A 115 2.75 -12.61 -2.71
C PHE A 115 2.62 -12.38 -4.23
N ALA A 116 3.58 -11.71 -4.89
CA ALA A 116 3.48 -11.33 -6.30
C ALA A 116 3.93 -12.42 -7.28
N VAL A 117 4.65 -13.45 -6.83
CA VAL A 117 5.37 -14.44 -7.67
C VAL A 117 4.51 -14.99 -8.80
N ASP A 118 3.30 -15.46 -8.48
CA ASP A 118 2.40 -16.13 -9.44
C ASP A 118 1.30 -15.21 -10.00
N LEU A 119 1.33 -13.92 -9.66
CA LEU A 119 0.33 -12.97 -10.11
C LEU A 119 0.64 -12.44 -11.51
N SER A 120 -0.41 -12.33 -12.33
CA SER A 120 -0.37 -11.53 -13.56
C SER A 120 -0.21 -10.03 -13.23
N LEU A 121 0.24 -9.22 -14.19
CA LEU A 121 0.40 -7.76 -13.98
C LEU A 121 -0.88 -7.07 -13.43
N PRO A 122 -2.11 -7.39 -13.90
CA PRO A 122 -3.33 -6.91 -13.24
C PRO A 122 -3.44 -7.32 -11.77
N GLY A 123 -3.14 -8.59 -11.44
CA GLY A 123 -3.16 -9.09 -10.06
C GLY A 123 -2.12 -8.39 -9.19
N ARG A 124 -0.91 -8.20 -9.69
CA ARG A 124 0.16 -7.47 -8.99
C ARG A 124 -0.19 -6.02 -8.68
N ARG A 125 -0.83 -5.32 -9.64
CA ARG A 125 -1.37 -3.97 -9.39
C ARG A 125 -2.41 -3.95 -8.30
N GLU A 126 -3.27 -4.97 -8.27
CA GLU A 126 -4.29 -5.09 -7.25
C GLU A 126 -3.68 -5.44 -5.87
N LEU A 127 -2.65 -6.29 -5.84
CA LEU A 127 -1.88 -6.59 -4.63
C LEU A 127 -1.20 -5.34 -4.07
N PHE A 128 -0.54 -4.54 -4.92
CA PHE A 128 0.05 -3.27 -4.50
C PHE A 128 -0.99 -2.35 -3.87
N ARG A 129 -2.16 -2.19 -4.52
CA ARG A 129 -3.27 -1.40 -3.96
C ARG A 129 -3.77 -1.96 -2.64
N LEU A 130 -3.84 -3.27 -2.50
CA LEU A 130 -4.26 -3.94 -1.27
C LEU A 130 -3.32 -3.61 -0.12
N LEU A 131 -2.01 -3.69 -0.35
CA LEU A 131 -0.99 -3.33 0.64
C LEU A 131 -1.07 -1.85 1.05
N MET A 132 -1.21 -0.93 0.09
CA MET A 132 -1.40 0.50 0.38
C MET A 132 -2.70 0.76 1.15
N ALA A 133 -3.78 0.05 0.83
CA ALA A 133 -5.04 0.15 1.55
C ALA A 133 -4.90 -0.37 2.99
N CYS A 134 -4.13 -1.44 3.22
CA CYS A 134 -3.86 -1.95 4.56
C CYS A 134 -3.13 -0.93 5.43
N GLU A 135 -2.20 -0.18 4.85
CA GLU A 135 -1.47 0.88 5.53
C GLU A 135 -2.37 2.08 5.89
N HIS A 136 -3.29 2.44 5.00
CA HIS A 136 -4.03 3.70 5.09
C HIS A 136 -5.50 3.56 5.52
N CYS A 137 -5.98 2.35 5.78
CA CYS A 137 -7.37 2.09 6.15
C CYS A 137 -7.51 1.06 7.28
N PRO A 138 -8.65 1.07 8.00
CA PRO A 138 -8.97 0.01 8.94
C PRO A 138 -9.02 -1.36 8.24
N LEU A 139 -8.17 -2.31 8.68
CA LEU A 139 -8.00 -3.62 8.03
C LEU A 139 -9.31 -4.39 7.80
N HIS A 140 -10.27 -4.29 8.74
CA HIS A 140 -11.57 -4.99 8.63
C HIS A 140 -12.44 -4.49 7.48
N LEU A 141 -12.17 -3.29 6.94
CA LEU A 141 -12.90 -2.73 5.81
C LEU A 141 -12.23 -3.01 4.47
N VAL A 142 -10.91 -3.25 4.47
CA VAL A 142 -10.09 -3.42 3.26
C VAL A 142 -10.69 -4.46 2.30
N PRO A 143 -11.06 -5.70 2.71
CA PRO A 143 -11.60 -6.70 1.78
C PRO A 143 -12.85 -6.23 1.04
N LEU A 144 -13.68 -5.37 1.65
CA LEU A 144 -14.98 -4.95 1.11
C LEU A 144 -14.86 -4.12 -0.16
N TRP A 145 -13.65 -3.68 -0.50
CA TRP A 145 -13.41 -2.68 -1.52
C TRP A 145 -12.70 -3.18 -2.78
N PHE A 146 -12.22 -4.43 -2.75
CA PHE A 146 -11.44 -5.02 -3.83
C PHE A 146 -12.30 -5.88 -4.75
N ASP A 147 -11.85 -5.95 -6.01
CA ASP A 147 -12.53 -6.73 -7.04
C ASP A 147 -12.14 -8.21 -6.95
N ARG A 148 -13.11 -9.03 -6.52
CA ARG A 148 -12.93 -10.48 -6.37
C ARG A 148 -12.62 -11.20 -7.68
N SER A 149 -12.86 -10.57 -8.83
CA SER A 149 -12.48 -11.15 -10.13
C SER A 149 -10.99 -11.00 -10.44
N VAL A 150 -10.24 -10.24 -9.64
CA VAL A 150 -8.80 -10.00 -9.81
C VAL A 150 -7.99 -10.70 -8.73
N LEU A 151 -8.40 -10.60 -7.47
CA LEU A 151 -7.81 -11.32 -6.34
C LEU A 151 -8.90 -12.11 -5.62
N GLU A 152 -8.66 -13.41 -5.42
CA GLU A 152 -9.57 -14.27 -4.67
C GLU A 152 -9.65 -13.86 -3.20
N TRP A 153 -10.76 -14.20 -2.54
CA TRP A 153 -11.04 -13.73 -1.18
C TRP A 153 -10.00 -14.25 -0.20
N GLU A 154 -9.73 -15.56 -0.24
CA GLU A 154 -8.77 -16.25 0.61
C GLU A 154 -7.38 -15.61 0.50
N PHE A 155 -6.92 -15.33 -0.72
CA PHE A 155 -5.65 -14.68 -0.98
C PHE A 155 -5.58 -13.27 -0.36
N MET A 156 -6.65 -12.47 -0.46
CA MET A 156 -6.67 -11.14 0.15
C MET A 156 -6.58 -11.22 1.68
N PHE A 157 -7.22 -12.22 2.32
CA PHE A 157 -7.11 -12.42 3.76
C PHE A 157 -5.71 -12.85 4.18
N GLU A 158 -5.04 -13.69 3.40
CA GLU A 158 -3.64 -14.07 3.65
C GLU A 158 -2.73 -12.83 3.60
N VAL A 159 -2.88 -11.97 2.60
CA VAL A 159 -2.11 -10.72 2.50
C VAL A 159 -2.40 -9.77 3.67
N ILE A 160 -3.67 -9.56 4.01
CA ILE A 160 -4.06 -8.69 5.14
C ILE A 160 -3.54 -9.24 6.46
N HIS A 161 -3.57 -10.56 6.63
CA HIS A 161 -3.01 -11.22 7.81
C HIS A 161 -1.49 -11.06 7.87
N GLY A 162 -0.77 -11.29 6.77
CA GLY A 162 0.66 -11.06 6.67
C GLY A 162 1.04 -9.61 7.02
N PHE A 163 0.28 -8.63 6.53
CA PHE A 163 0.44 -7.24 6.92
C PHE A 163 0.19 -7.00 8.42
N ALA A 164 -0.85 -7.61 9.00
CA ALA A 164 -1.15 -7.48 10.42
C ALA A 164 -0.05 -8.09 11.31
N VAL A 165 0.49 -9.25 10.94
CA VAL A 165 1.63 -9.90 11.61
C VAL A 165 2.87 -9.02 11.54
N MET A 166 3.14 -8.44 10.37
CA MET A 166 4.26 -7.52 10.15
C MET A 166 4.17 -6.27 11.05
N GLN A 167 2.98 -5.68 11.21
CA GLN A 167 2.77 -4.48 12.05
C GLN A 167 2.76 -4.78 13.55
N HIS A 168 2.23 -5.95 13.93
CA HIS A 168 1.99 -6.33 15.32
C HIS A 168 2.50 -7.74 15.61
N PRO A 169 3.81 -8.00 15.47
CA PRO A 169 4.37 -9.33 15.70
C PRO A 169 4.15 -9.82 17.13
N GLU A 170 3.88 -8.94 18.10
CA GLU A 170 3.53 -9.30 19.48
C GLU A 170 2.12 -9.88 19.63
N LEU A 171 1.20 -9.55 18.72
CA LEU A 171 -0.18 -10.05 18.75
C LEU A 171 -0.35 -11.34 17.95
N TYR A 172 0.56 -11.59 17.00
CA TYR A 172 0.50 -12.71 16.06
C TYR A 172 1.79 -13.54 16.01
N GLY A 173 2.71 -13.31 16.95
CA GLY A 173 3.91 -14.11 17.11
C GLY A 173 3.55 -15.58 17.33
N PRO A 174 4.50 -16.51 17.13
CA PRO A 174 4.23 -17.92 17.36
C PRO A 174 3.60 -18.04 18.74
N ALA A 175 2.36 -18.54 18.79
CA ALA A 175 1.75 -18.98 20.05
C ALA A 175 2.83 -19.81 20.70
N GLU A 176 3.36 -19.34 21.84
CA GLU A 176 4.53 -19.93 22.50
C GLU A 176 4.40 -21.44 22.33
N GLU A 177 5.25 -22.04 21.49
CA GLU A 177 5.31 -23.49 21.41
C GLU A 177 5.50 -23.88 22.86
N GLU A 178 4.48 -24.53 23.45
CA GLU A 178 4.51 -24.98 24.83
C GLU A 178 5.81 -25.74 24.96
N SER A 179 6.83 -25.04 25.48
CA SER A 179 8.16 -25.56 25.67
C SER A 179 7.92 -26.68 26.63
N GLU A 180 7.92 -27.91 26.10
CA GLU A 180 7.79 -29.12 26.87
C GLU A 180 8.82 -29.00 28.00
N PHE A 181 8.31 -28.64 29.17
CA PHE A 181 8.96 -28.83 30.44
C PHE A 181 9.17 -30.34 30.54
N LEU A 182 10.26 -30.83 29.95
CA LEU A 182 10.76 -32.16 30.25
C LEU A 182 11.27 -32.10 31.69
N PRO A 183 10.60 -32.76 32.65
CA PRO A 183 11.12 -32.83 34.00
C PRO A 183 12.44 -33.61 33.98
N SER A 184 13.36 -33.14 34.82
CA SER A 184 14.76 -33.56 34.94
C SER A 184 14.96 -35.04 35.26
#